data_AF-A0A0G1HUB1-F1
#
_entry.id   AF-A0A0G1HUB1-F1
#
_cell.length_a   1.000
_cell.length_b   1.000
_cell.length_c   1.000
_cell.angle_alpha   90.00
_cell.angle_beta   90.00
_cell.angle_gamma   90.00
#
_symmetry.space_group_name_H-M   'P 1'
#
loop_
_entity.id
_entity.type
_entity.pdbx_description
1 polymer ?
#
loop_
_entity_poly.entity_id
_entity_poly.type
_entity_poly.pdbx_seq_one_letter_code
_entity_poly.pdbx_strand_id
1 'polypeptide(L)'
;MAQKQRRFLGLFLAITLVLAEFPSRWHRASAADLEEFPKLPSAESRAPRRIEKRLITFYSSTPDQTDDTPFITANGTKVRDGIAAANFLQFGTRFRLPELYGGKVFVVHDRMHQRFGSRIDIWVETREEAIERGVKYTIVEIY
;
A
#
# COMPACT_ATOMS: atom_id res chain seq x y z
N MET A 1 74.34 -9.60 49.16
CA MET A 1 73.69 -8.27 49.17
C MET A 1 72.39 -8.37 48.38
N ALA A 2 71.27 -8.79 48.96
CA ALA A 2 70.31 -7.97 49.73
C ALA A 2 69.86 -6.70 48.99
N GLN A 3 68.64 -6.72 48.41
CA GLN A 3 67.62 -5.68 48.65
C GLN A 3 66.23 -6.06 48.09
N LYS A 4 65.46 -6.76 48.92
CA LYS A 4 64.04 -6.56 49.24
C LYS A 4 63.18 -5.79 48.22
N GLN A 5 62.46 -6.52 47.36
CA GLN A 5 61.27 -6.01 46.66
C GLN A 5 60.02 -6.43 47.43
N ARG A 6 59.21 -5.43 47.78
CA ARG A 6 58.01 -5.53 48.61
C ARG A 6 56.81 -5.93 47.75
N ARG A 7 55.91 -6.70 48.37
CA ARG A 7 54.64 -7.21 47.86
C ARG A 7 53.83 -6.16 47.08
N PHE A 8 53.32 -6.54 45.92
CA PHE A 8 52.02 -6.04 45.43
C PHE A 8 51.21 -7.22 44.88
N LEU A 9 50.25 -7.61 45.70
CA LEU A 9 49.07 -8.37 45.37
C LEU A 9 48.28 -7.53 44.35
N GLY A 10 48.11 -8.01 43.13
CA GLY A 10 47.46 -7.22 42.08
C GLY A 10 47.03 -8.05 40.89
N LEU A 11 45.71 -8.25 40.81
CA LEU A 11 44.98 -8.54 39.57
C LEU A 11 45.11 -9.95 38.99
N PHE A 12 44.73 -10.96 39.78
CA PHE A 12 44.06 -12.11 39.20
C PHE A 12 42.70 -11.64 38.67
N LEU A 13 42.70 -11.31 37.38
CA LEU A 13 41.64 -11.62 36.42
C LEU A 13 40.23 -11.66 37.03
N ALA A 14 39.61 -10.48 37.15
CA ALA A 14 38.17 -10.33 37.34
C ALA A 14 37.42 -10.79 36.08
N ILE A 15 37.52 -12.07 35.73
CA ILE A 15 36.77 -12.72 34.63
C ILE A 15 36.18 -14.03 35.17
N THR A 16 35.45 -13.94 36.27
CA THR A 16 34.60 -15.03 36.78
C THR A 16 33.25 -14.53 37.30
N LEU A 17 32.82 -13.30 36.97
CA LEU A 17 31.54 -12.79 37.45
C LEU A 17 30.85 -11.80 36.51
N VAL A 18 30.69 -12.13 35.22
CA VAL A 18 29.77 -11.40 34.32
C VAL A 18 28.99 -12.36 33.41
N LEU A 19 28.45 -13.44 33.98
CA LEU A 19 27.56 -14.38 33.26
C LEU A 19 26.21 -14.62 33.97
N ALA A 20 25.85 -13.78 34.95
CA ALA A 20 24.59 -13.92 35.70
C ALA A 20 23.63 -12.73 35.56
N GLU A 21 23.87 -11.80 34.62
CA GLU A 21 23.08 -10.58 34.46
C GLU A 21 22.80 -10.27 32.98
N PHE A 22 22.68 -11.30 32.12
CA PHE A 22 21.91 -11.11 30.89
C PHE A 22 20.44 -11.26 31.30
N PRO A 23 19.66 -10.17 31.46
CA PRO A 23 18.23 -10.33 31.63
C PRO A 23 17.74 -11.04 30.36
N SER A 24 17.29 -12.26 30.53
CA SER A 24 16.49 -13.03 29.59
C SER A 24 15.16 -12.29 29.38
N ARG A 25 15.25 -11.11 28.76
CA ARG A 25 14.13 -10.22 28.44
C ARG A 25 13.56 -10.46 27.05
N TRP A 26 13.92 -11.59 26.44
CA TRP A 26 13.04 -12.25 25.49
C TRP A 26 12.00 -13.04 26.30
N HIS A 27 11.04 -12.33 26.90
CA HIS A 27 9.78 -13.00 27.25
C HIS A 27 9.21 -13.52 25.94
N ARG A 28 9.12 -14.85 25.82
CA ARG A 28 8.35 -15.48 24.75
C ARG A 28 6.93 -14.98 24.98
N ALA A 29 6.45 -14.11 24.11
CA ALA A 29 5.10 -13.55 24.20
C ALA A 29 4.14 -14.71 24.47
N SER A 30 3.48 -14.66 25.63
CA SER A 30 2.52 -15.66 26.02
C SER A 30 1.26 -15.51 25.17
N ALA A 31 0.44 -16.56 25.06
CA ALA A 31 -0.84 -16.43 24.38
C ALA A 31 -1.74 -15.36 25.04
N ALA A 32 -1.57 -15.11 26.35
CA ALA A 32 -2.28 -14.04 27.05
C ALA A 32 -1.79 -12.65 26.63
N ASP A 33 -0.50 -12.50 26.31
CA ASP A 33 0.06 -11.23 25.83
C ASP A 33 -0.51 -10.87 24.43
N LEU A 34 -0.91 -11.89 23.63
CA LEU A 34 -1.57 -11.70 22.33
C LEU A 34 -3.03 -11.25 22.43
N GLU A 35 -3.73 -11.59 23.52
CA GLU A 35 -5.11 -11.18 23.79
C GLU A 35 -5.19 -9.73 24.30
N GLU A 36 -4.10 -9.21 24.87
CA GLU A 36 -4.04 -7.88 25.49
C GLU A 36 -3.61 -6.76 24.52
N PHE A 37 -3.33 -7.08 23.24
CA PHE A 37 -3.00 -6.03 22.27
C PHE A 37 -4.20 -5.10 22.08
N PRO A 38 -4.04 -3.78 22.30
CA PRO A 38 -5.10 -2.83 22.07
C PRO A 38 -5.53 -2.92 20.61
N LYS A 39 -6.76 -3.38 20.39
CA LYS A 39 -7.33 -3.46 19.04
C LYS A 39 -7.33 -2.06 18.45
N LEU A 40 -6.57 -1.87 17.37
CA LEU A 40 -6.53 -0.60 16.67
C LEU A 40 -7.96 -0.19 16.29
N PRO A 41 -8.29 1.11 16.36
CA PRO A 41 -9.62 1.57 15.98
C PRO A 41 -9.92 1.10 14.55
N SER A 42 -11.05 0.42 14.38
CA SER A 42 -11.55 0.06 13.06
C SER A 42 -11.95 1.35 12.35
N ALA A 43 -11.28 1.68 11.24
CA ALA A 43 -11.66 2.81 10.42
C ALA A 43 -12.97 2.49 9.70
N GLU A 44 -14.09 2.97 10.22
CA GLU A 44 -15.39 2.93 9.53
C GLU A 44 -15.29 3.54 8.13
N SER A 45 -16.06 3.02 7.17
CA SER A 45 -16.05 3.55 5.81
C SER A 45 -16.64 4.97 5.78
N ARG A 46 -15.82 5.97 5.45
CA ARG A 46 -16.26 7.37 5.31
C ARG A 46 -17.33 7.50 4.23
N ALA A 47 -18.32 8.38 4.42
CA ALA A 47 -19.25 8.75 3.36
C ALA A 47 -18.51 9.39 2.17
N PRO A 48 -19.00 9.23 0.93
CA PRO A 48 -18.37 9.83 -0.24
C PRO A 48 -18.38 11.37 -0.12
N ARG A 49 -17.26 11.99 -0.49
CA ARG A 49 -17.13 13.46 -0.52
C ARG A 49 -17.89 14.07 -1.68
N ARG A 50 -17.95 13.36 -2.82
CA ARG A 50 -18.62 13.79 -4.04
C ARG A 50 -19.34 12.61 -4.67
N ILE A 51 -20.52 12.87 -5.19
CA ILE A 51 -21.30 11.92 -5.99
C ILE A 51 -21.63 12.63 -7.30
N GLU A 52 -21.17 12.09 -8.42
CA GLU A 52 -21.30 12.73 -9.72
C GLU A 52 -21.43 11.72 -10.85
N LYS A 53 -22.07 12.12 -11.96
CA LYS A 53 -22.13 11.28 -13.17
C LYS A 53 -20.92 11.52 -14.05
N ARG A 54 -20.30 10.43 -14.52
CA ARG A 54 -19.13 10.47 -15.40
C ARG A 54 -19.21 9.41 -16.50
N LEU A 55 -18.50 9.71 -17.58
CA LEU A 55 -18.21 8.75 -18.63
C LEU A 55 -17.11 7.81 -18.14
N ILE A 56 -17.39 6.51 -18.21
CA ILE A 56 -16.48 5.43 -17.87
C ILE A 56 -16.10 4.72 -19.16
N THR A 57 -14.81 4.57 -19.39
CA THR A 57 -14.23 3.77 -20.47
C THR A 57 -13.36 2.66 -19.87
N PHE A 58 -12.90 1.76 -20.72
CA PHE A 58 -12.00 0.67 -20.34
C PHE A 58 -10.80 0.67 -21.26
N TYR A 59 -9.62 0.41 -20.69
CA TYR A 59 -8.38 0.24 -21.41
C TYR A 59 -7.64 -0.99 -20.89
N SER A 60 -6.79 -1.54 -21.74
CA SER A 60 -5.91 -2.67 -21.42
C SER A 60 -4.46 -2.27 -21.62
N SER A 61 -3.54 -3.00 -20.99
CA SER A 61 -2.10 -2.85 -21.16
C SER A 61 -1.57 -3.31 -22.54
N THR A 62 -2.37 -3.18 -23.59
CA THR A 62 -1.89 -3.44 -24.95
C THR A 62 -1.05 -2.25 -25.43
N PRO A 63 0.09 -2.48 -26.14
CA PRO A 63 0.98 -1.40 -26.55
C PRO A 63 0.34 -0.30 -27.41
N ASP A 64 -0.80 -0.58 -28.05
CA ASP A 64 -1.54 0.41 -28.84
C ASP A 64 -2.41 1.35 -27.99
N GLN A 65 -2.59 1.04 -26.70
CA GLN A 65 -3.34 1.83 -25.71
C GLN A 65 -2.45 2.45 -24.64
N THR A 66 -1.16 2.06 -24.59
CA THR A 66 -0.19 2.44 -23.56
C THR A 66 1.12 2.91 -24.21
N ASP A 67 2.04 3.45 -23.42
CA ASP A 67 3.38 3.79 -23.91
C ASP A 67 4.31 2.56 -23.92
N ASP A 68 5.62 2.76 -24.00
CA ASP A 68 6.62 1.69 -24.02
C ASP A 68 6.67 0.86 -22.72
N THR A 69 5.90 1.23 -21.68
CA THR A 69 5.83 0.57 -20.37
C THR A 69 4.40 0.14 -19.98
N PRO A 70 3.76 -0.77 -20.74
CA PRO A 70 2.32 -1.08 -20.64
C PRO A 70 1.81 -1.52 -19.26
N PHE A 71 2.70 -2.04 -18.41
CA PHE A 71 2.36 -2.58 -17.09
C PHE A 71 2.78 -1.68 -15.92
N ILE A 72 3.31 -0.48 -16.20
CA ILE A 72 3.71 0.50 -15.20
C ILE A 72 2.76 1.69 -15.31
N THR A 73 2.05 2.00 -14.23
CA THR A 73 1.16 3.18 -14.18
C THR A 73 1.95 4.48 -14.05
N ALA A 74 1.31 5.62 -14.34
CA ALA A 74 1.93 6.94 -14.19
C ALA A 74 2.50 7.26 -12.79
N ASN A 75 2.07 6.54 -11.74
CA ASN A 75 2.62 6.65 -10.38
C ASN A 75 3.68 5.57 -10.05
N GLY A 76 4.19 4.85 -11.05
CA GLY A 76 5.27 3.88 -10.91
C GLY A 76 4.86 2.51 -10.33
N THR A 77 3.57 2.25 -10.12
CA THR A 77 3.10 0.95 -9.61
C THR A 77 2.74 0.02 -10.76
N LYS A 78 2.86 -1.30 -10.54
CA LYS A 78 2.37 -2.29 -11.50
C LYS A 78 0.84 -2.24 -11.64
N VAL A 79 0.35 -2.48 -12.84
CA VAL A 79 -1.09 -2.62 -13.10
C VAL A 79 -1.66 -3.82 -12.34
N ARG A 80 -2.93 -3.68 -11.92
CA ARG A 80 -3.71 -4.69 -11.20
C ARG A 80 -5.17 -4.29 -11.23
N ASP A 81 -6.03 -5.25 -10.92
CA ASP A 81 -7.46 -4.99 -10.77
C ASP A 81 -7.74 -3.84 -9.78
N GLY A 82 -8.72 -3.00 -10.14
CA GLY A 82 -9.11 -1.81 -9.38
C GLY A 82 -8.30 -0.56 -9.69
N ILE A 83 -7.37 -0.58 -10.66
CA ILE A 83 -6.68 0.62 -11.12
C ILE A 83 -7.53 1.40 -12.13
N ALA A 84 -7.46 2.72 -12.04
CA ALA A 84 -8.07 3.63 -12.99
C ALA A 84 -7.14 4.79 -13.39
N ALA A 85 -7.39 5.30 -14.58
CA ALA A 85 -6.81 6.51 -15.13
C ALA A 85 -7.84 7.64 -15.11
N ALA A 86 -7.45 8.80 -14.57
CA ALA A 86 -8.29 10.00 -14.61
C ALA A 86 -7.40 11.24 -14.48
N ASN A 87 -7.61 12.27 -15.30
CA ASN A 87 -6.77 13.47 -15.26
C ASN A 87 -7.20 14.49 -14.20
N PHE A 88 -8.51 14.58 -13.91
CA PHE A 88 -9.08 15.56 -12.97
C PHE A 88 -9.05 15.13 -11.51
N LEU A 89 -8.66 13.88 -11.22
CA LEU A 89 -8.56 13.34 -9.87
C LEU A 89 -7.10 13.23 -9.45
N GLN A 90 -6.80 13.44 -8.17
CA GLN A 90 -5.45 13.26 -7.65
C GLN A 90 -5.08 11.77 -7.64
N PHE A 91 -3.78 11.45 -7.72
CA PHE A 91 -3.33 10.08 -7.52
C PHE A 91 -3.71 9.59 -6.12
N GLY A 92 -4.07 8.31 -6.01
CA GLY A 92 -4.55 7.69 -4.78
C GLY A 92 -6.01 7.99 -4.44
N THR A 93 -6.70 8.81 -5.24
CA THR A 93 -8.15 9.04 -5.08
C THR A 93 -8.88 7.70 -5.17
N ARG A 94 -9.73 7.43 -4.19
CA ARG A 94 -10.56 6.22 -4.15
C ARG A 94 -11.97 6.55 -4.60
N PHE A 95 -12.54 5.69 -5.43
CA PHE A 95 -13.92 5.86 -5.86
C PHE A 95 -14.64 4.51 -6.05
N ARG A 96 -15.96 4.56 -6.10
CA ARG A 96 -16.83 3.42 -6.38
C ARG A 96 -17.76 3.73 -7.55
N LEU A 97 -18.20 2.66 -8.20
CA LEU A 97 -19.15 2.67 -9.31
C LEU A 97 -20.31 1.74 -8.95
N PRO A 98 -21.23 2.18 -8.07
CA PRO A 98 -22.22 1.31 -7.45
C PRO A 98 -23.11 0.58 -8.47
N GLU A 99 -23.46 1.23 -9.58
CA GLU A 99 -24.34 0.64 -10.60
C GLU A 99 -23.61 -0.41 -11.48
N LEU A 100 -22.27 -0.34 -11.58
CA LEU A 100 -21.49 -1.24 -12.45
C LEU A 100 -20.75 -2.34 -11.67
N TYR A 101 -20.24 -2.02 -10.48
CA TYR A 101 -19.38 -2.92 -9.69
C TYR A 101 -19.77 -2.98 -8.21
N GLY A 102 -20.94 -2.44 -7.82
CA GLY A 102 -21.41 -2.45 -6.45
C GLY A 102 -20.40 -1.82 -5.47
N GLY A 103 -19.93 -2.62 -4.52
CA GLY A 103 -19.00 -2.17 -3.47
C GLY A 103 -17.52 -2.07 -3.87
N LYS A 104 -17.16 -2.43 -5.11
CA LYS A 104 -15.75 -2.45 -5.55
C LYS A 104 -15.14 -1.06 -5.52
N VAL A 105 -13.94 -0.97 -4.93
CA VAL A 105 -13.18 0.27 -4.82
C VAL A 105 -12.12 0.32 -5.90
N PHE A 106 -12.09 1.43 -6.62
CA PHE A 106 -11.08 1.76 -7.60
C PHE A 106 -10.15 2.84 -7.06
N VAL A 107 -8.90 2.85 -7.54
CA VAL A 107 -7.87 3.80 -7.14
C VAL A 107 -7.23 4.42 -8.37
N VAL A 108 -7.15 5.76 -8.38
CA VAL A 108 -6.49 6.49 -9.45
C VAL A 108 -4.97 6.34 -9.29
N HIS A 109 -4.36 5.49 -10.13
CA HIS A 109 -2.91 5.33 -10.18
C HIS A 109 -2.33 5.75 -11.52
N ASP A 110 -3.19 6.01 -12.52
CA ASP A 110 -2.74 6.27 -13.87
C ASP A 110 -3.32 7.57 -14.47
N ARG A 111 -2.82 7.95 -15.64
CA ARG A 111 -3.21 9.16 -16.36
C ARG A 111 -3.65 8.86 -17.78
N MET A 112 -4.44 9.77 -18.33
CA MET A 112 -4.90 9.71 -19.71
C MET A 112 -4.21 10.79 -20.53
N HIS A 113 -4.21 10.65 -21.85
CA HIS A 113 -3.81 11.73 -22.74
C HIS A 113 -4.55 13.04 -22.40
N GLN A 114 -3.85 14.18 -22.42
CA GLN A 114 -4.31 15.47 -21.88
C GLN A 114 -5.65 15.97 -22.44
N ARG A 115 -5.99 15.58 -23.67
CA ARG A 115 -7.29 15.85 -24.32
C ARG A 115 -8.50 15.30 -23.56
N PHE A 116 -8.31 14.31 -22.69
CA PHE A 116 -9.38 13.67 -21.92
C PHE A 116 -9.40 14.20 -20.49
N GLY A 117 -10.19 15.24 -20.24
CA GLY A 117 -10.22 15.94 -18.95
C GLY A 117 -11.27 15.44 -17.95
N SER A 118 -12.36 14.81 -18.40
CA SER A 118 -13.57 14.64 -17.59
C SER A 118 -14.08 13.20 -17.45
N ARG A 119 -13.38 12.22 -18.03
CA ARG A 119 -13.75 10.80 -18.00
C ARG A 119 -12.78 9.98 -17.15
N ILE A 120 -13.21 8.78 -16.78
CA ILE A 120 -12.43 7.82 -16.02
C ILE A 120 -12.24 6.57 -16.88
N ASP A 121 -11.01 6.11 -17.02
CA ASP A 121 -10.67 4.88 -17.73
C ASP A 121 -10.34 3.78 -16.72
N ILE A 122 -11.01 2.64 -16.78
CA ILE A 122 -10.77 1.51 -15.87
C ILE A 122 -9.85 0.52 -16.56
N TRP A 123 -8.81 0.10 -15.85
CA TRP A 123 -7.91 -0.92 -16.34
C TRP A 123 -8.59 -2.30 -16.33
N VAL A 124 -8.44 -3.04 -17.42
CA VAL A 124 -8.86 -4.44 -17.58
C VAL A 124 -7.72 -5.27 -18.20
N GLU A 125 -7.80 -6.59 -18.08
CA GLU A 125 -6.70 -7.48 -18.47
C GLU A 125 -6.53 -7.55 -19.99
N THR A 126 -7.65 -7.62 -20.73
CA THR A 126 -7.63 -7.83 -22.18
C THR A 126 -8.37 -6.73 -22.93
N ARG A 127 -8.01 -6.58 -24.21
CA ARG A 127 -8.66 -5.62 -25.10
C ARG A 127 -10.09 -6.04 -25.42
N GLU A 128 -10.30 -7.34 -25.59
CA GLU A 128 -11.61 -7.93 -25.86
C GLU A 128 -12.58 -7.56 -24.74
N GLU A 129 -12.14 -7.68 -23.48
CA GLU A 129 -12.91 -7.26 -22.32
C GLU A 129 -13.21 -5.76 -22.33
N ALA A 130 -12.25 -4.91 -22.69
CA ALA A 130 -12.46 -3.47 -22.80
C ALA A 130 -13.54 -3.13 -23.85
N ILE A 131 -13.51 -3.82 -25.00
CA ILE A 131 -14.48 -3.64 -26.08
C ILE A 131 -15.87 -4.12 -25.65
N GLU A 132 -15.97 -5.31 -25.05
CA GLU A 132 -17.24 -5.88 -24.57
C GLU A 132 -17.91 -5.00 -23.52
N ARG A 133 -17.13 -4.46 -22.58
CA ARG A 133 -17.64 -3.54 -21.55
C ARG A 133 -18.07 -2.21 -22.16
N GLY A 134 -17.36 -1.73 -23.18
CA GLY A 134 -17.70 -0.53 -23.94
C GLY A 134 -17.79 0.74 -23.07
N VAL A 135 -18.48 1.76 -23.58
CA VAL A 135 -18.59 3.06 -22.88
C VAL A 135 -19.84 3.07 -22.00
N LYS A 136 -19.69 3.51 -20.74
CA LYS A 136 -20.79 3.62 -19.77
C LYS A 136 -20.89 5.02 -19.21
N TYR A 137 -22.11 5.44 -18.86
CA TYR A 137 -22.35 6.69 -18.15
C TYR A 137 -23.06 6.34 -16.84
N THR A 138 -22.39 6.56 -15.72
CA THR A 138 -22.87 6.07 -14.41
C THR A 138 -22.51 7.04 -13.29
N ILE A 139 -23.05 6.78 -12.10
CA ILE A 139 -22.74 7.47 -10.87
C ILE A 139 -21.37 7.01 -10.35
N VAL A 140 -20.55 8.00 -9.95
CA VAL A 140 -19.24 7.83 -9.34
C VAL A 140 -19.29 8.42 -7.95
N GLU A 141 -18.97 7.60 -6.95
CA GLU A 141 -18.81 8.01 -5.57
C GLU A 141 -17.32 8.20 -5.27
N ILE A 142 -16.89 9.41 -4.93
CA ILE A 142 -15.48 9.76 -4.70
C ILE A 142 -15.25 10.02 -3.22
N TYR A 143 -14.21 9.41 -2.65
CA TYR A 143 -13.92 9.38 -1.20
C TYR A 143 -12.65 10.15 -0.81
#